data_AF-A0A351HHN1-F1
#
_entry.id   AF-A0A351HHN1-F1
#
_cell.length_a   1.000
_cell.length_b   1.000
_cell.length_c   1.000
_cell.angle_alpha   90.00
_cell.angle_beta   90.00
_cell.angle_gamma   90.00
#
_symmetry.space_group_name_H-M   'P 1'
#
loop_
_entity.id
_entity.type
_entity.pdbx_description
1 polymer ?
#
loop_
_entity_poly.entity_id
_entity_poly.type
_entity_poly.pdbx_seq_one_letter_code
_entity_poly.pdbx_strand_id
1 'polypeptide(L)' 'MQVARLPYHDTTNTANWLAIDFEPIKTFEFPISLGQIKAEPTLQSIGLIKQPRLSVIRL' A
#
# COMPACT_ATOMS: atom_id res chain seq x y z
N MET A 1 -5.66 2.12 -7.26
CA MET A 1 -4.66 2.97 -7.94
C MET A 1 -3.74 2.08 -8.76
N GLN A 2 -3.08 2.62 -9.78
CA GLN A 2 -2.08 1.94 -10.61
C GLN A 2 -0.78 2.74 -10.64
N VAL A 3 0.34 2.05 -10.88
CA VAL A 3 1.65 2.69 -11.03
C VAL A 3 1.70 3.43 -12.36
N ALA A 4 1.90 4.75 -12.31
CA ALA A 4 2.06 5.59 -13.49
C ALA A 4 3.54 5.74 -13.86
N ARG A 5 4.43 5.76 -12.87
CA ARG A 5 5.87 5.89 -13.06
C ARG A 5 6.64 4.88 -12.23
N LEU A 6 7.63 4.24 -12.84
CA LEU A 6 8.56 3.35 -12.14
C LEU A 6 9.38 4.11 -11.06
N PRO A 7 9.99 3.39 -10.09
CA PRO A 7 10.71 4.03 -9.00
C PRO A 7 11.79 5.03 -9.46
N TYR A 8 11.84 6.19 -8.80
CA TYR A 8 12.84 7.23 -9.02
C TYR A 8 13.29 7.82 -7.67
N HIS A 9 14.39 8.58 -7.66
CA HIS A 9 14.91 9.19 -6.41
C HIS A 9 13.91 10.19 -5.82
N ASP A 10 13.58 10.04 -4.54
CA ASP A 10 12.69 10.94 -3.81
C ASP A 10 13.32 12.33 -3.68
N THR A 11 12.62 13.38 -4.12
CA THR A 11 13.13 14.77 -4.08
C THR A 11 12.83 15.48 -2.76
N THR A 12 12.05 14.87 -1.87
CA THR A 12 11.65 15.46 -0.58
C THR A 12 12.71 15.28 0.52
N ASN A 13 13.71 14.42 0.28
CA ASN A 13 14.77 14.09 1.22
C ASN A 13 16.12 13.95 0.48
N THR A 14 17.21 14.17 1.19
CA THR A 14 18.60 13.97 0.71
C THR A 14 19.11 12.54 0.91
N ALA A 15 18.39 11.71 1.68
CA ALA A 15 18.70 10.30 1.87
C ALA A 15 18.28 9.46 0.65
N ASN A 16 18.86 8.26 0.53
CA ASN A 16 18.62 7.31 -0.57
C ASN A 16 17.22 6.67 -0.51
N TRP A 17 16.18 7.46 -0.78
CA TRP A 17 14.79 7.01 -0.86
C TRP A 17 14.32 6.96 -2.30
N LEU A 18 13.41 6.03 -2.58
CA LEU A 18 12.72 5.92 -3.86
C LEU A 18 11.26 6.31 -3.71
N ALA A 19 10.77 7.09 -4.66
CA ALA A 19 9.38 7.47 -4.82
C ALA A 19 8.78 6.84 -6.09
N ILE A 20 7.45 6.75 -6.13
CA ILE A 20 6.65 6.18 -7.22
C ILE A 20 5.42 7.07 -7.40
N ASP A 21 5.02 7.33 -8.64
CA ASP A 21 3.78 8.04 -8.95
C ASP A 21 2.63 7.06 -9.18
N PHE A 22 1.47 7.35 -8.60
CA PHE A 22 0.25 6.56 -8.74
C PHE A 22 -0.88 7.37 -9.37
N GLU A 23 -1.67 6.70 -10.21
CA GLU A 23 -2.93 7.22 -10.73
C GLU A 23 -4.14 6.55 -10.03
N PRO A 24 -5.19 7.32 -9.69
CA PRO A 24 -6.42 6.76 -9.14
C PRO A 24 -7.13 5.88 -10.19
N ILE A 25 -7.70 4.75 -9.75
CA ILE A 25 -8.55 3.90 -10.61
C ILE A 25 -10.01 4.07 -10.22
N LYS A 26 -10.32 3.87 -8.94
CA LYS A 26 -11.67 3.91 -8.39
C LYS A 26 -11.60 4.24 -6.90
N THR A 27 -12.57 5.02 -6.45
CA THR A 27 -12.86 5.23 -5.02
C THR A 27 -13.92 4.23 -4.58
N PHE A 28 -13.73 3.58 -3.44
CA PHE A 28 -14.76 2.73 -2.86
C PHE A 28 -15.89 3.59 -2.29
N GLU A 29 -17.13 3.13 -2.49
CA GLU A 29 -18.31 3.78 -1.93
C GLU A 29 -18.32 3.73 -0.39
N PHE A 30 -17.85 2.61 0.16
CA PHE A 30 -17.70 2.40 1.59
C PHE A 30 -16.24 2.10 1.95
N PRO A 31 -15.68 2.74 3.00
CA PRO A 31 -14.33 2.44 3.45
C PRO A 31 -14.24 1.02 4.01
N ILE A 32 -13.17 0.30 3.66
CA ILE A 32 -12.88 -1.03 4.21
C ILE A 32 -12.02 -0.85 5.46
N SER A 33 -12.58 -1.19 6.61
CA SER A 33 -11.89 -1.07 7.91
C SER A 33 -10.85 -2.17 8.10
N LEU A 34 -9.85 -1.91 8.93
CA LEU A 34 -8.87 -2.92 9.34
C LEU A 34 -9.53 -4.13 10.03
N GLY A 35 -10.63 -3.91 10.75
CA GLY A 35 -11.40 -4.98 11.38
C GLY A 35 -11.99 -5.96 10.36
N GLN A 36 -12.55 -5.44 9.25
CA GLN A 36 -13.05 -6.27 8.15
C GLN A 36 -11.92 -7.07 7.49
N ILE A 37 -10.77 -6.44 7.23
CA ILE A 37 -9.60 -7.12 6.64
C ILE A 37 -9.12 -8.25 7.57
N LYS A 38 -9.07 -8.01 8.89
CA LYS A 38 -8.68 -9.02 9.89
C LYS A 38 -9.70 -10.15 10.05
N ALA A 39 -10.95 -9.94 9.68
CA ALA A 39 -11.99 -10.97 9.78
C ALA A 39 -12.01 -11.91 8.56
N GLU A 40 -11.45 -11.47 7.42
CA GLU A 40 -11.44 -12.24 6.18
C GLU A 40 -10.40 -13.38 6.22
N PRO A 41 -10.81 -14.66 6.14
CA PRO A 41 -9.89 -15.80 6.24
C PRO A 41 -8.84 -15.84 5.12
N THR A 42 -9.19 -15.39 3.91
CA THR A 42 -8.27 -15.40 2.77
C THR A 42 -7.11 -14.40 2.90
N LEU A 43 -7.24 -13.39 3.76
CA LEU A 43 -6.26 -12.32 3.94
C LEU A 43 -5.34 -12.51 5.16
N GLN A 44 -5.49 -13.60 5.92
CA GLN A 44 -4.77 -13.79 7.19
C GLN A 44 -3.24 -13.87 7.05
N SER A 45 -2.75 -14.22 5.87
CA SER A 45 -1.33 -14.42 5.60
C SER A 45 -0.63 -13.19 5.01
N ILE A 46 -1.34 -12.11 4.68
CA ILE A 46 -0.74 -10.94 4.01
C ILE A 46 0.17 -10.14 4.96
N GLY A 47 1.12 -9.40 4.38
CA GLY A 47 2.06 -8.56 5.13
C GLY A 47 1.38 -7.55 6.06
N LEU A 48 0.24 -6.97 5.67
CA LEU A 48 -0.50 -6.00 6.50
C LEU A 48 -0.89 -6.57 7.88
N ILE A 49 -1.20 -7.88 7.95
CA ILE A 49 -1.61 -8.55 9.18
C ILE A 49 -0.40 -9.06 9.96
N LYS A 50 0.61 -9.60 9.26
CA LYS A 50 1.77 -10.25 9.88
C LYS A 50 2.93 -9.30 10.20
N GLN A 51 2.97 -8.11 9.60
CA GLN A 51 4.08 -7.15 9.70
C GLN A 51 3.55 -5.74 10.05
N PRO A 52 3.29 -5.45 11.34
CA PRO A 52 2.56 -4.25 11.78
C PRO A 52 3.14 -2.88 11.40
N ARG A 53 4.42 -2.82 11.01
CA ARG A 53 5.13 -1.57 10.68
C ARG A 53 5.65 -1.54 9.24
N LEU A 54 5.15 -2.43 8.38
CA LEU A 54 5.48 -2.41 6.95
C LEU A 54 4.39 -1.67 6.18
N SER A 55 4.74 -0.53 5.59
CA SER A 55 3.81 0.34 4.85
C SER A 55 3.57 -0.10 3.40
N VAL A 56 4.50 -0.85 2.81
CA VAL A 56 4.43 -1.32 1.42
C VAL A 56 4.56 -2.83 1.41
N ILE A 57 3.53 -3.51 0.91
CA ILE A 57 3.47 -4.97 0.84
C ILE A 57 3.14 -5.45 -0.56
N ARG A 58 3.52 -6.68 -0.85
CA ARG A 58 2.94 -7.44 -1.96
C ARG A 58 1.67 -8.14 -1.46
N LEU A 59 0.61 -8.09 -2.27
CA LEU A 59 -0.61 -8.89 -2.11
C LEU A 59 -0.58 -10.06 -3.08
#